data_AF-A0A2N7YEB2-F1
#
_entry.id   AF-A0A2N7YEB2-F1
#
_cell.length_a   1.000
_cell.length_b   1.000
_cell.length_c   1.000
_cell.angle_alpha   90.00
_cell.angle_beta   90.00
_cell.angle_gamma   90.00
#
_symmetry.space_group_name_H-M   'P 1'
#
loop_
_entity.id
_entity.type
_entity.pdbx_description
1 polymer ?
#
loop_
_entity_poly.entity_id
_entity_poly.type
_entity_poly.pdbx_seq_one_letter_code
_entity_poly.pdbx_strand_id
1 'polypeptide(L)'
;MPQITINRQNGTLFEQQVVEAFDHVGGVKNTTPVTVQLSSGIEVTTIPDLWGKNVGGMLEVKNVQNLSMSNQLRAQIQHATETGQPLNLVVSPRTNNVSGNLLEGVRSTGGNVYRYDPKTGVISEF
;
A
#
# COMPACT_ATOMS: atom_id res chain seq x y z
N MET A 1 12.54 -7.05 23.68
CA MET A 1 11.25 -6.76 23.01
C MET A 1 10.92 -7.92 22.06
N PRO A 2 9.65 -8.35 21.94
CA PRO A 2 9.25 -9.39 20.99
C PRO A 2 9.49 -8.98 19.52
N GLN A 3 9.78 -9.94 18.65
CA GLN A 3 10.00 -9.69 17.20
C GLN A 3 8.80 -9.00 16.53
N ILE A 4 7.57 -9.32 16.97
CA ILE A 4 6.33 -8.73 16.47
C ILE A 4 6.31 -7.21 16.73
N THR A 5 6.79 -6.77 17.90
CA THR A 5 6.87 -5.35 18.25
C THR A 5 7.87 -4.61 17.36
N ILE A 6 9.03 -5.21 17.11
CA ILE A 6 10.07 -4.64 16.22
C ILE A 6 9.53 -4.52 14.79
N ASN A 7 8.87 -5.55 14.27
CA ASN A 7 8.29 -5.52 12.94
C ASN A 7 7.23 -4.43 12.80
N ARG A 8 6.38 -4.25 13.83
CA ARG A 8 5.39 -3.18 13.85
C ARG A 8 6.04 -1.81 13.86
N GLN A 9 7.04 -1.57 14.71
CA GLN A 9 7.77 -0.30 14.77
C GLN A 9 8.44 0.03 13.43
N ASN A 10 9.11 -0.94 12.81
CA ASN A 10 9.74 -0.75 11.50
C ASN A 10 8.70 -0.48 10.40
N GLY A 11 7.52 -1.09 10.48
CA GLY A 11 6.40 -0.80 9.58
C GLY A 11 5.95 0.65 9.71
N THR A 12 5.61 1.08 10.93
CA THR A 12 5.16 2.45 11.21
C THR A 12 6.18 3.50 10.82
N LEU A 13 7.47 3.28 11.10
CA LEU A 13 8.53 4.21 10.71
C LEU A 13 8.64 4.34 9.18
N PHE A 14 8.58 3.24 8.45
CA PHE A 14 8.65 3.28 6.99
C PHE A 14 7.43 3.96 6.37
N GLU A 15 6.24 3.69 6.90
CA GLU A 15 5.00 4.36 6.51
C GLU A 15 5.11 5.88 6.71
N GLN A 16 5.58 6.33 7.87
CA GLN A 16 5.79 7.75 8.15
C GLN A 16 6.75 8.39 7.13
N GLN A 17 7.86 7.72 6.82
CA GLN A 17 8.83 8.22 5.83
C GLN A 17 8.25 8.33 4.41
N VAL A 18 7.31 7.45 4.05
CA VAL A 18 6.58 7.56 2.78
C VAL A 18 5.62 8.74 2.83
N VAL A 19 4.85 8.91 3.92
CA VAL A 19 3.93 10.05 4.07
C VAL A 19 4.71 11.37 3.94
N GLU A 20 5.80 11.52 4.69
CA GLU A 20 6.68 12.71 4.65
C GLU A 20 7.23 12.97 3.23
N ALA A 21 7.53 11.91 2.46
CA ALA A 21 7.96 12.05 1.08
C ALA A 21 6.88 12.64 0.16
N PHE A 22 5.60 12.47 0.48
CA PHE A 22 4.47 13.04 -0.26
C PHE A 22 3.99 14.40 0.29
N ASP A 23 4.52 14.89 1.41
CA ASP A 23 4.09 16.17 2.00
C ASP A 23 4.20 17.35 1.02
N HIS A 24 5.25 17.36 0.19
CA HIS A 24 5.50 18.42 -0.78
C HIS A 24 4.44 18.52 -1.89
N VAL A 25 3.68 17.44 -2.13
CA VAL A 25 2.52 17.43 -3.04
C VAL A 25 1.19 17.46 -2.28
N GLY A 26 1.21 17.65 -0.96
CA GLY A 26 0.01 17.64 -0.12
C GLY A 26 -0.59 16.25 0.05
N GLY A 27 0.24 15.20 -0.02
CA GLY A 27 -0.16 13.87 0.42
C GLY A 27 -0.29 13.85 1.94
N VAL A 28 -1.39 13.32 2.45
CA VAL A 28 -1.66 13.21 3.88
C VAL A 28 -2.12 11.80 4.20
N LYS A 29 -1.87 11.36 5.44
CA LYS A 29 -2.37 10.09 5.94
C LYS A 29 -3.90 10.07 5.81
N ASN A 30 -4.42 9.05 5.15
CA ASN A 30 -5.85 8.83 5.06
C ASN A 30 -6.37 8.16 6.34
N THR A 31 -7.54 8.59 6.80
CA THR A 31 -8.23 8.04 7.98
C THR A 31 -9.61 7.50 7.64
N THR A 32 -10.06 7.65 6.39
CA THR A 32 -11.36 7.18 5.93
C THR A 32 -11.30 5.68 5.62
N PRO A 33 -12.10 4.85 6.32
CA PRO A 33 -12.18 3.43 6.04
C PRO A 33 -12.98 3.15 4.77
N VAL A 34 -12.64 2.04 4.12
CA VAL A 34 -13.40 1.39 3.06
C VAL A 34 -13.81 0.00 3.54
N THR A 35 -15.05 -0.38 3.26
CA THR A 35 -15.60 -1.70 3.58
C THR A 35 -16.10 -2.33 2.30
N VAL A 36 -15.69 -3.57 2.04
CA VAL A 36 -16.16 -4.35 0.90
C VAL A 36 -16.48 -5.78 1.33
N GLN A 37 -17.42 -6.40 0.62
CA GLN A 37 -17.64 -7.83 0.70
C GLN A 37 -16.82 -8.53 -0.38
N LEU A 38 -15.85 -9.33 0.02
CA LEU A 38 -15.05 -10.14 -0.89
C LEU A 38 -15.91 -11.25 -1.50
N SER A 39 -15.50 -11.79 -2.66
CA SER A 39 -16.19 -12.91 -3.33
C SER A 39 -16.29 -14.18 -2.48
N SER A 40 -15.46 -14.32 -1.45
CA SER A 40 -15.57 -15.40 -0.46
C SER A 40 -16.72 -15.22 0.55
N GLY A 41 -17.44 -14.09 0.48
CA GLY A 41 -18.47 -13.69 1.44
C GLY A 41 -17.95 -12.97 2.68
N ILE A 42 -16.62 -12.85 2.83
CA ILE A 42 -15.99 -12.17 3.97
C ILE A 42 -16.10 -10.66 3.78
N GLU A 43 -16.64 -9.96 4.77
CA GLU A 43 -16.58 -8.50 4.86
C GLU A 43 -15.22 -8.07 5.41
N VAL A 44 -14.60 -7.08 4.75
CA VAL A 44 -13.31 -6.54 5.14
C VAL A 44 -13.37 -5.03 5.18
N THR A 45 -12.99 -4.46 6.32
CA THR A 45 -12.79 -3.01 6.50
C THR A 45 -11.29 -2.69 6.56
N THR A 46 -10.86 -1.70 5.79
CA THR A 46 -9.45 -1.28 5.69
C THR A 46 -9.35 0.22 5.45
N ILE A 47 -8.19 0.80 5.74
CA ILE A 47 -7.87 2.20 5.46
C ILE A 47 -6.61 2.18 4.58
N PRO A 48 -6.67 2.62 3.31
CA PRO A 48 -5.46 2.91 2.52
C PRO A 48 -4.61 3.95 3.23
N ASP A 49 -3.29 3.83 3.16
CA ASP A 49 -2.39 4.72 3.90
C ASP A 49 -2.48 6.18 3.45
N LEU A 50 -2.56 6.43 2.14
CA LEU A 50 -2.87 7.73 1.56
C LEU A 50 -3.94 7.58 0.47
N TRP A 51 -4.69 8.66 0.22
CA TRP A 51 -5.68 8.68 -0.84
C TRP A 51 -5.90 10.10 -1.36
N GLY A 52 -5.75 10.26 -2.67
CA GLY A 52 -6.12 11.49 -3.38
C GLY A 52 -5.38 11.62 -4.72
N LYS A 53 -5.78 12.62 -5.51
CA LYS A 53 -5.14 12.91 -6.80
C LYS A 53 -3.65 13.21 -6.65
N ASN A 54 -3.27 13.87 -5.56
CA ASN A 54 -1.89 14.25 -5.25
C ASN A 54 -0.94 13.05 -5.04
N VAL A 55 -1.50 11.88 -4.71
CA VAL A 55 -0.74 10.64 -4.50
C VAL A 55 -1.04 9.59 -5.59
N GLY A 56 -1.71 10.00 -6.68
CA GLY A 56 -2.00 9.13 -7.82
C GLY A 56 -3.14 8.12 -7.60
N GLY A 57 -4.07 8.39 -6.67
CA GLY A 57 -5.20 7.50 -6.36
C GLY A 57 -5.14 7.01 -4.92
N MET A 58 -5.35 5.72 -4.71
CA MET A 58 -5.14 5.04 -3.43
C MET A 58 -3.68 4.60 -3.33
N LEU A 59 -3.07 4.71 -2.15
CA LEU A 59 -1.69 4.29 -1.91
C LEU A 59 -1.59 3.52 -0.59
N GLU A 60 -0.97 2.35 -0.65
CA GLU A 60 -0.70 1.49 0.51
C GLU A 60 0.80 1.20 0.62
N VAL A 61 1.32 1.25 1.84
CA VAL A 61 2.72 1.10 2.20
C VAL A 61 2.96 -0.25 2.87
N LYS A 62 4.00 -0.99 2.43
CA LYS A 62 4.37 -2.28 3.04
C LYS A 62 5.86 -2.39 3.31
N ASN A 63 6.20 -2.85 4.52
CA ASN A 63 7.58 -3.12 4.94
C ASN A 63 7.78 -4.60 5.29
N VAL A 64 7.85 -5.47 4.27
CA VAL A 64 8.01 -6.92 4.42
C VAL A 64 8.99 -7.47 3.39
N GLN A 65 9.63 -8.61 3.66
CA GLN A 65 10.54 -9.24 2.68
C GLN A 65 9.81 -9.88 1.50
N ASN A 66 8.75 -10.62 1.81
CA ASN A 66 7.90 -11.29 0.83
C ASN A 66 6.47 -10.78 1.03
N LEU A 67 5.95 -10.07 0.04
CA LEU A 67 4.60 -9.54 0.06
C LEU A 67 3.69 -10.46 -0.75
N SER A 68 2.59 -10.88 -0.13
CA SER A 68 1.57 -11.72 -0.78
C SER A 68 0.19 -11.09 -0.65
N MET A 69 -0.74 -11.56 -1.50
CA MET A 69 -2.13 -11.12 -1.49
C MET A 69 -2.82 -11.41 -0.15
N SER A 70 -3.09 -10.37 0.63
CA SER A 70 -3.88 -10.42 1.86
C SER A 70 -5.34 -10.04 1.62
N ASN A 71 -6.23 -10.32 2.57
CA ASN A 71 -7.63 -9.86 2.49
C ASN A 71 -7.75 -8.33 2.47
N GLN A 72 -6.86 -7.62 3.19
CA GLN A 72 -6.79 -6.17 3.14
C GLN A 72 -6.48 -5.68 1.73
N LEU A 73 -5.48 -6.27 1.07
CA LEU A 73 -5.09 -5.88 -0.29
C LEU A 73 -6.16 -6.27 -1.32
N ARG A 74 -6.80 -7.43 -1.18
CA ARG A 74 -7.98 -7.79 -2.00
C ARG A 74 -9.08 -6.74 -1.88
N ALA A 75 -9.36 -6.30 -0.65
CA ALA A 75 -10.41 -5.32 -0.39
C ALA A 75 -10.10 -3.97 -1.04
N GLN A 76 -8.86 -3.49 -0.90
CA GLN A 76 -8.44 -2.24 -1.54
C GLN A 76 -8.44 -2.34 -3.07
N ILE A 77 -7.99 -3.46 -3.65
CA ILE A 77 -8.02 -3.70 -5.10
C ILE A 77 -9.45 -3.70 -5.62
N GLN A 78 -10.37 -4.39 -4.93
CA GLN A 78 -11.77 -4.43 -5.28
C GLN A 78 -12.36 -3.02 -5.26
N HIS A 79 -12.18 -2.28 -4.16
CA HIS A 79 -12.68 -0.91 -4.03
C HIS A 79 -12.11 0.04 -5.09
N ALA A 80 -10.80 -0.05 -5.37
CA ALA A 80 -10.11 0.72 -6.39
C ALA A 80 -10.71 0.46 -7.79
N THR A 81 -10.97 -0.82 -8.10
CA THR A 81 -11.62 -1.23 -9.36
C THR A 81 -13.05 -0.69 -9.46
N GLU A 82 -13.86 -0.86 -8.41
CA GLU A 82 -15.26 -0.40 -8.37
C GLU A 82 -15.40 1.12 -8.51
N THR A 83 -14.42 1.88 -8.00
CA THR A 83 -14.42 3.34 -8.03
C THR A 83 -13.61 3.95 -9.17
N GLY A 84 -12.98 3.12 -10.01
CA GLY A 84 -12.13 3.56 -11.11
C GLY A 84 -10.91 4.36 -10.65
N GLN A 85 -10.38 4.06 -9.47
CA GLN A 85 -9.17 4.68 -8.93
C GLN A 85 -7.98 3.72 -9.03
N PRO A 86 -6.77 4.20 -9.37
CA PRO A 86 -5.57 3.39 -9.23
C PRO A 86 -5.29 3.06 -7.77
N LEU A 87 -4.85 1.83 -7.49
CA LEU A 87 -4.19 1.46 -6.25
C LEU A 87 -2.69 1.33 -6.52
N ASN A 88 -1.87 2.12 -5.83
CA ASN A 88 -0.42 2.01 -5.86
C ASN A 88 0.09 1.36 -4.58
N LEU A 89 1.11 0.50 -4.69
CA LEU A 89 1.83 -0.01 -3.53
C LEU A 89 3.22 0.62 -3.46
N VAL A 90 3.61 1.08 -2.28
CA VAL A 90 4.98 1.51 -1.99
C VAL A 90 5.61 0.52 -1.02
N VAL A 91 6.67 -0.15 -1.45
CA VAL A 91 7.38 -1.14 -0.64
C VAL A 91 8.77 -0.68 -0.25
N SER A 92 9.24 -1.20 0.87
CA SER A 92 10.58 -0.93 1.40
C SER A 92 11.70 -1.55 0.55
N PRO A 93 12.96 -1.08 0.69
CA PRO A 93 14.11 -1.69 0.00
C PRO A 93 14.37 -3.15 0.41
N ARG A 94 13.86 -3.60 1.56
CA ARG A 94 14.00 -5.00 2.00
C ARG A 94 12.98 -5.94 1.38
N THR A 95 12.02 -5.43 0.61
CA THR A 95 11.05 -6.24 -0.13
C THR A 95 11.75 -6.82 -1.35
N ASN A 96 11.88 -8.15 -1.39
CA ASN A 96 12.58 -8.87 -2.45
C ASN A 96 11.61 -9.58 -3.40
N ASN A 97 10.38 -9.84 -2.94
CA ASN A 97 9.37 -10.53 -3.73
C ASN A 97 7.98 -9.97 -3.46
N VAL A 98 7.21 -9.78 -4.52
CA VAL A 98 5.78 -9.48 -4.50
C VAL A 98 5.10 -10.57 -5.32
N SER A 99 4.09 -11.24 -4.77
CA SER A 99 3.44 -12.35 -5.45
C SER A 99 2.78 -11.90 -6.77
N GLY A 100 2.84 -12.75 -7.80
CA GLY A 100 2.33 -12.41 -9.14
C GLY A 100 0.86 -12.01 -9.15
N ASN A 101 0.01 -12.71 -8.37
CA ASN A 101 -1.40 -12.35 -8.23
C ASN A 101 -1.65 -10.98 -7.58
N LEU A 102 -0.73 -10.51 -6.72
CA LEU A 102 -0.80 -9.18 -6.15
C LEU A 102 -0.38 -8.12 -7.17
N LEU A 103 0.70 -8.36 -7.92
CA LEU A 103 1.11 -7.48 -9.01
C LEU A 103 0.00 -7.33 -10.05
N GLU A 104 -0.61 -8.44 -10.48
CA GLU A 104 -1.71 -8.43 -11.44
C GLU A 104 -2.93 -7.67 -10.91
N GLY A 105 -3.36 -7.96 -9.68
CA GLY A 105 -4.50 -7.28 -9.08
C GLY A 105 -4.29 -5.78 -8.85
N VAL A 106 -3.06 -5.36 -8.52
CA VAL A 106 -2.70 -3.94 -8.44
C VAL A 106 -2.76 -3.29 -9.83
N ARG A 107 -2.14 -3.91 -10.84
CA ARG A 107 -2.09 -3.40 -12.21
C ARG A 107 -3.46 -3.34 -12.89
N SER A 108 -4.38 -4.24 -12.55
CA SER A 108 -5.75 -4.19 -13.09
C SER A 108 -6.54 -2.97 -12.62
N THR A 109 -6.12 -2.29 -11.54
CA THR A 109 -6.71 -1.01 -11.11
C THR A 109 -6.17 0.20 -11.90
N GLY A 110 -5.13 0.00 -12.73
CA GLY A 110 -4.36 1.07 -13.36
C GLY A 110 -3.24 1.63 -12.49
N GLY A 111 -2.99 1.07 -11.29
CA GLY A 111 -1.85 1.41 -10.44
C GLY A 111 -0.65 0.48 -10.65
N ASN A 112 0.39 0.67 -9.84
CA ASN A 112 1.62 -0.13 -9.92
C ASN A 112 2.28 -0.34 -8.54
N VAL A 113 3.32 -1.15 -8.49
CA VAL A 113 4.15 -1.35 -7.29
C VAL A 113 5.48 -0.62 -7.48
N TYR A 114 5.82 0.19 -6.48
CA TYR A 114 7.03 0.98 -6.44
C TYR A 114 7.85 0.62 -5.20
N ARG A 115 9.17 0.75 -5.31
CA ARG A 115 10.11 0.69 -4.20
C ARG A 115 10.55 2.10 -3.85
N TYR A 116 10.45 2.46 -2.57
CA TYR A 116 10.97 3.72 -2.03
C TYR A 116 12.13 3.45 -1.09
N ASP A 117 13.27 4.10 -1.34
CA ASP A 117 14.41 4.11 -0.42
C ASP A 117 14.46 5.42 0.37
N PRO A 118 14.09 5.42 1.66
CA PRO A 118 14.08 6.62 2.49
C PRO A 118 15.47 7.18 2.77
N LYS A 119 16.55 6.41 2.55
CA LYS A 119 17.93 6.90 2.72
C LYS A 119 18.37 7.81 1.58
N THR A 120 17.87 7.56 0.38
CA THR A 120 18.26 8.26 -0.84
C THR A 120 17.15 9.15 -1.40
N GLY A 121 15.91 8.94 -0.97
CA GLY A 121 14.72 9.61 -1.51
C GLY A 121 14.27 9.04 -2.86
N VAL A 122 14.90 7.97 -3.36
CA VAL A 122 14.63 7.42 -4.68
C VAL A 122 13.37 6.55 -4.67
N ILE A 123 12.50 6.77 -5.66
CA ILE A 123 11.37 5.90 -5.99
C ILE A 123 11.68 5.22 -7.33
N SER A 124 11.51 3.91 -7.40
CA SER A 124 11.62 3.12 -8.63
C SER A 124 10.44 2.17 -8.77
N GLU A 125 10.17 1.69 -9.97
CA GLU A 125 9.28 0.53 -10.13
C GLU A 125 9.89 -0.71 -9.44
N PHE A 126 9.03 -1.62 -8.97
CA PHE A 126 9.41 -2.85 -8.26
C PHE A 126 9.74 -4.00 -9.22
#